data_AF-A0A7J6QUU9-F1
#
_entry.id   AF-A0A7J6QUU9-F1
#
_cell.length_a   1.000
_cell.length_b   1.000
_cell.length_c   1.000
_cell.angle_alpha   90.00
_cell.angle_beta   90.00
_cell.angle_gamma   90.00
#
_symmetry.space_group_name_H-M   'P 1'
#
loop_
_entity.id
_entity.type
_entity.pdbx_description
1 polymer ?
#
loop_
_entity_poly.entity_id
_entity_poly.type
_entity_poly.pdbx_seq_one_letter_code
_entity_poly.pdbx_strand_id
1 'polypeptide(L)'
;VGGGVVEEIETKLEELVSCIHHTCTAVAADAVNRRSECEKLRAEQAWWSSTRGIAVERRRQRERELARDLAMQNVRRLPSFIRLAEIRCYSAMVELGVSSVRQLHKTLWDHPKLLSVTVNFCDDSLPLGCNDDAPSTIAMMPTRAEFSSVFEELLSQTVAAISHPYDDFKHYTRHKMRKFLEVSGDSAGVASNAVERTLVYDQRFAAASEGIFRKLSTDLANAHELAERQLVEYRRIYEYGQGWDEEQFVAKMKSITAQDPEGKSVDAAALQREMALMSEFAYKVERLKPVQSVGVLSVEARKVKQLLTPIP
;
A
#
# COMPACT_ATOMS: atom_id res chain seq x y z
N VAL A 1 -2.04 1.52 -10.18
CA VAL A 1 -2.34 0.13 -10.64
C VAL A 1 -3.22 -0.65 -9.64
N GLY A 2 -3.67 -0.07 -8.51
CA GLY A 2 -4.43 -0.81 -7.48
C GLY A 2 -5.96 -0.90 -7.62
N GLY A 3 -6.60 -0.21 -8.57
CA GLY A 3 -8.08 -0.15 -8.65
C GLY A 3 -8.74 -1.42 -9.18
N GLY A 4 -8.16 -2.04 -10.22
CA GLY A 4 -8.82 -3.16 -10.91
C GLY A 4 -8.92 -4.45 -10.10
N VAL A 5 -8.00 -4.68 -9.15
CA VAL A 5 -8.05 -5.88 -8.29
C VAL A 5 -9.13 -5.72 -7.21
N VAL A 6 -9.32 -4.51 -6.69
CA VAL A 6 -10.38 -4.21 -5.72
C VAL A 6 -11.74 -4.31 -6.40
N GLU A 7 -11.91 -3.72 -7.58
CA GLU A 7 -13.15 -3.84 -8.37
C GLU A 7 -13.48 -5.29 -8.74
N GLU A 8 -12.48 -6.11 -9.09
CA GLU A 8 -12.67 -7.54 -9.39
C GLU A 8 -13.07 -8.35 -8.14
N ILE A 9 -12.53 -7.99 -6.98
CA ILE A 9 -12.90 -8.62 -5.71
C ILE A 9 -14.32 -8.20 -5.30
N GLU A 10 -14.67 -6.93 -5.45
CA GLU A 10 -16.01 -6.41 -5.19
C GLU A 10 -17.05 -7.09 -6.09
N THR A 11 -16.81 -7.19 -7.39
CA THR A 11 -17.71 -7.89 -8.32
C THR A 11 -17.87 -9.38 -7.96
N LYS A 12 -16.79 -10.09 -7.64
CA LYS A 12 -16.89 -11.50 -7.22
C LYS A 12 -17.60 -11.67 -5.88
N LEU A 13 -17.44 -10.72 -4.95
CA LEU A 13 -18.19 -10.70 -3.70
C LEU A 13 -19.68 -10.45 -3.95
N GLU A 14 -20.03 -9.51 -4.83
CA GLU A 14 -21.41 -9.25 -5.24
C GLU A 14 -22.06 -10.47 -5.91
N GLU A 15 -21.33 -11.17 -6.79
CA GLU A 15 -21.78 -12.42 -7.40
C GLU A 15 -22.02 -13.52 -6.37
N LEU A 16 -21.08 -13.71 -5.43
CA LEU A 16 -21.20 -14.70 -4.36
C LEU A 16 -22.40 -14.38 -3.46
N VAL A 17 -22.57 -13.11 -3.11
CA VAL A 17 -23.69 -12.60 -2.31
C VAL A 17 -25.02 -12.77 -3.04
N SER A 18 -25.05 -12.47 -4.33
CA SER A 18 -26.23 -12.68 -5.18
C SER A 18 -26.58 -14.15 -5.26
N CYS A 19 -25.59 -15.03 -5.41
CA CYS A 19 -25.77 -16.48 -5.42
C CYS A 19 -26.28 -17.00 -4.08
N ILE A 20 -25.70 -16.59 -2.96
CA ILE A 20 -26.16 -16.95 -1.61
C ILE A 20 -27.60 -16.43 -1.40
N HIS A 21 -27.87 -15.19 -1.77
CA HIS A 21 -29.20 -14.60 -1.64
C HIS A 21 -30.24 -15.33 -2.49
N HIS A 22 -29.93 -15.60 -3.77
CA HIS A 22 -30.79 -16.33 -4.70
C HIS A 22 -31.07 -17.75 -4.23
N THR A 23 -30.05 -18.43 -3.69
CA THR A 23 -30.21 -19.78 -3.14
C THR A 23 -31.09 -19.74 -1.88
N CYS A 24 -30.87 -18.78 -0.98
CA CYS A 24 -31.70 -18.61 0.22
C CYS A 24 -33.15 -18.23 -0.12
N THR A 25 -33.37 -17.34 -1.10
CA THR A 25 -34.71 -16.94 -1.52
C THR A 25 -35.40 -18.03 -2.32
N ALA A 26 -34.70 -18.82 -3.13
CA ALA A 26 -35.25 -19.99 -3.80
C ALA A 26 -35.68 -21.05 -2.79
N VAL A 27 -34.86 -21.34 -1.76
CA VAL A 27 -35.22 -22.29 -0.69
C VAL A 27 -36.40 -21.76 0.14
N ALA A 28 -36.45 -20.46 0.44
CA ALA A 28 -37.56 -19.85 1.15
C ALA A 28 -38.85 -19.76 0.30
N ALA A 29 -38.74 -19.45 -0.99
CA ALA A 29 -39.85 -19.37 -1.92
C ALA A 29 -40.41 -20.76 -2.21
N ASP A 30 -39.58 -21.79 -2.39
CA ASP A 30 -40.02 -23.18 -2.53
C ASP A 30 -40.79 -23.66 -1.28
N ALA A 31 -40.39 -23.22 -0.09
CA ALA A 31 -41.12 -23.48 1.15
C ALA A 31 -42.47 -22.74 1.24
N VAL A 32 -42.59 -21.53 0.67
CA VAL A 32 -43.82 -20.71 0.67
C VAL A 32 -44.78 -21.11 -0.46
N ASN A 33 -44.29 -21.36 -1.67
CA ASN A 33 -45.08 -21.77 -2.84
C ASN A 33 -45.69 -23.16 -2.62
N ARG A 34 -44.98 -24.09 -1.97
CA ARG A 34 -45.56 -25.39 -1.59
C ARG A 34 -46.65 -25.28 -0.51
N ARG A 35 -46.70 -24.14 0.22
CA ARG A 35 -47.74 -23.83 1.19
C ARG A 35 -49.01 -23.31 0.50
N SER A 36 -48.87 -22.51 -0.56
CA SER A 36 -50.00 -21.98 -1.36
C SER A 36 -50.53 -22.98 -2.40
N GLU A 37 -49.66 -23.82 -2.99
CA GLU A 37 -50.09 -24.97 -3.81
C GLU A 37 -50.85 -26.01 -2.99
N CYS A 38 -50.51 -26.20 -1.71
CA CYS A 38 -51.31 -27.02 -0.79
C CYS A 38 -52.74 -26.47 -0.59
N GLU A 39 -52.98 -25.16 -0.75
CA GLU A 39 -54.31 -24.56 -0.65
C GLU A 39 -55.12 -24.68 -1.94
N LYS A 40 -54.45 -24.59 -3.10
CA LYS A 40 -55.10 -24.85 -4.41
C LYS A 40 -55.42 -26.33 -4.60
N LEU A 41 -54.54 -27.22 -4.17
CA LEU A 41 -54.76 -28.67 -4.20
C LEU A 41 -55.85 -29.16 -3.22
N ARG A 42 -56.21 -28.36 -2.20
CA ARG A 42 -57.41 -28.62 -1.35
C ARG A 42 -58.72 -28.45 -2.13
N ALA A 43 -58.76 -27.55 -3.11
CA ALA A 43 -59.93 -27.34 -3.96
C ALA A 43 -60.09 -28.44 -5.02
N GLU A 44 -58.98 -28.96 -5.57
CA GLU A 44 -58.99 -30.11 -6.49
C GLU A 44 -59.15 -31.47 -5.76
N GLN A 45 -58.82 -31.54 -4.46
CA GLN A 45 -58.98 -32.71 -3.58
C GLN A 45 -60.42 -33.20 -3.39
N ALA A 46 -61.40 -32.30 -3.55
CA ALA A 46 -62.81 -32.65 -3.38
C ALA A 46 -63.30 -33.63 -4.47
N TRP A 47 -62.64 -33.67 -5.63
CA TRP A 47 -63.05 -34.47 -6.78
C TRP A 47 -62.37 -35.86 -6.84
N TRP A 48 -61.11 -35.98 -6.45
CA TRP A 48 -60.32 -37.24 -6.52
C TRP A 48 -60.54 -38.20 -5.34
N SER A 49 -61.23 -37.77 -4.28
CA SER A 49 -61.50 -38.56 -3.08
C SER A 49 -62.47 -39.73 -3.30
N SER A 50 -63.16 -39.78 -4.44
CA SER A 50 -64.33 -40.64 -4.63
C SER A 50 -64.02 -42.12 -4.92
N THR A 51 -62.82 -42.54 -5.39
CA THR A 51 -62.71 -43.95 -5.86
C THR A 51 -61.44 -44.74 -5.51
N ARG A 52 -60.31 -44.12 -5.13
CA ARG A 52 -59.10 -44.85 -4.62
C ARG A 52 -58.26 -44.03 -3.61
N GLY A 53 -58.85 -42.96 -3.07
CA GLY A 53 -58.11 -41.80 -2.54
C GLY A 53 -57.34 -42.01 -1.23
N ILE A 54 -57.77 -42.85 -0.30
CA ILE A 54 -57.24 -42.81 1.08
C ILE A 54 -55.79 -43.33 1.19
N ALA A 55 -55.42 -44.39 0.46
CA ALA A 55 -54.07 -44.96 0.51
C ALA A 55 -53.04 -44.09 -0.23
N VAL A 56 -53.44 -43.51 -1.36
CA VAL A 56 -52.61 -42.58 -2.15
C VAL A 56 -52.47 -41.25 -1.42
N GLU A 57 -53.53 -40.75 -0.76
CA GLU A 57 -53.48 -39.52 0.03
C GLU A 57 -52.61 -39.68 1.29
N ARG A 58 -52.70 -40.81 2.00
CA ARG A 58 -51.80 -41.08 3.15
C ARG A 58 -50.33 -41.17 2.72
N ARG A 59 -50.04 -41.76 1.55
CA ARG A 59 -48.67 -41.81 1.00
C ARG A 59 -48.18 -40.40 0.63
N ARG A 60 -48.99 -39.61 -0.07
CA ARG A 60 -48.68 -38.22 -0.43
C ARG A 60 -48.56 -37.31 0.80
N GLN A 61 -49.36 -37.54 1.84
CA GLN A 61 -49.29 -36.78 3.09
C GLN A 61 -48.00 -37.08 3.87
N ARG A 62 -47.58 -38.36 3.93
CA ARG A 62 -46.27 -38.72 4.47
C ARG A 62 -45.13 -38.14 3.65
N GLU A 63 -45.23 -38.12 2.31
CA GLU A 63 -44.23 -37.49 1.44
C GLU A 63 -44.16 -35.97 1.67
N ARG A 64 -45.30 -35.29 1.89
CA ARG A 64 -45.34 -33.87 2.26
C ARG A 64 -44.77 -33.62 3.66
N GLU A 65 -45.02 -34.50 4.62
CA GLU A 65 -44.44 -34.41 5.97
C GLU A 65 -42.92 -34.60 5.92
N LEU A 66 -42.44 -35.62 5.22
CA LEU A 66 -41.00 -35.82 4.95
C LEU A 66 -40.38 -34.62 4.24
N ALA A 67 -41.05 -34.05 3.24
CA ALA A 67 -40.56 -32.87 2.54
C ALA A 67 -40.50 -31.62 3.45
N ARG A 68 -41.50 -31.44 4.34
CA ARG A 68 -41.48 -30.37 5.35
C ARG A 68 -40.37 -30.58 6.37
N ASP A 69 -40.17 -31.81 6.83
CA ASP A 69 -39.13 -32.15 7.80
C ASP A 69 -37.73 -31.92 7.20
N LEU A 70 -37.53 -32.30 5.93
CA LEU A 70 -36.30 -32.00 5.19
C LEU A 70 -36.09 -30.49 4.98
N ALA A 71 -37.14 -29.75 4.61
CA ALA A 71 -37.06 -28.30 4.49
C ALA A 71 -36.72 -27.62 5.83
N MET A 72 -37.31 -28.06 6.92
CA MET A 72 -37.01 -27.58 8.27
C MET A 72 -35.59 -27.94 8.71
N GLN A 73 -35.08 -29.13 8.35
CA GLN A 73 -33.68 -29.49 8.57
C GLN A 73 -32.73 -28.57 7.78
N ASN A 74 -33.07 -28.20 6.54
CA ASN A 74 -32.27 -27.28 5.74
C ASN A 74 -32.25 -25.86 6.34
N VAL A 75 -33.41 -25.36 6.79
CA VAL A 75 -33.50 -24.06 7.49
C VAL A 75 -32.66 -24.06 8.76
N ARG A 76 -32.64 -25.16 9.53
CA ARG A 76 -31.79 -25.31 10.72
C ARG A 76 -30.29 -25.35 10.40
N ARG A 77 -29.89 -25.79 9.20
CA ARG A 77 -28.48 -25.86 8.77
C ARG A 77 -27.98 -24.58 8.13
N LEU A 78 -28.88 -23.71 7.66
CA LEU A 78 -28.56 -22.45 6.99
C LEU A 78 -27.61 -21.53 7.79
N PRO A 79 -27.77 -21.35 9.11
CA PRO A 79 -26.85 -20.52 9.91
C PRO A 79 -25.41 -21.07 9.90
N SER A 80 -25.25 -22.39 9.97
CA SER A 80 -23.94 -23.05 9.91
C SER A 80 -23.31 -22.93 8.52
N PHE A 81 -24.11 -22.99 7.45
CA PHE A 81 -23.63 -22.73 6.10
C PHE A 81 -23.15 -21.28 5.93
N ILE A 82 -23.93 -20.31 6.42
CA ILE A 82 -23.54 -18.88 6.39
C ILE A 82 -22.22 -18.66 7.14
N ARG A 83 -22.05 -19.28 8.32
CA ARG A 83 -20.78 -19.21 9.07
C ARG A 83 -19.60 -19.79 8.31
N LEU A 84 -19.78 -20.94 7.66
CA LEU A 84 -18.72 -21.54 6.85
C LEU A 84 -18.33 -20.63 5.68
N ALA A 85 -19.31 -19.97 5.05
CA ALA A 85 -19.06 -18.98 4.01
C ALA A 85 -18.31 -17.76 4.57
N GLU A 86 -18.74 -17.19 5.72
CA GLU A 86 -18.03 -16.09 6.39
C GLU A 86 -16.58 -16.46 6.71
N ILE A 87 -16.32 -17.64 7.28
CA ILE A 87 -14.97 -18.14 7.60
C ILE A 87 -14.14 -18.34 6.33
N ARG A 88 -14.75 -18.82 5.24
CA ARG A 88 -14.02 -19.04 3.98
C ARG A 88 -13.63 -17.72 3.33
N CYS A 89 -14.52 -16.74 3.29
CA CYS A 89 -14.23 -15.39 2.82
C CYS A 89 -13.14 -14.74 3.68
N TYR A 90 -13.27 -14.83 5.00
CA TYR A 90 -12.28 -14.36 5.96
C TYR A 90 -10.87 -14.92 5.68
N SER A 91 -10.76 -16.26 5.55
CA SER A 91 -9.49 -16.92 5.26
C SER A 91 -8.91 -16.50 3.92
N ALA A 92 -9.75 -16.29 2.89
CA ALA A 92 -9.31 -15.83 1.58
C ALA A 92 -8.73 -14.41 1.64
N MET A 93 -9.32 -13.50 2.43
CA MET A 93 -8.82 -12.15 2.60
C MET A 93 -7.46 -12.11 3.32
N VAL A 94 -7.29 -12.94 4.36
CA VAL A 94 -5.99 -13.06 5.04
C VAL A 94 -4.92 -13.60 4.08
N GLU A 95 -5.22 -14.65 3.31
CA GLU A 95 -4.28 -15.19 2.32
C GLU A 95 -3.96 -14.21 1.19
N LEU A 96 -4.93 -13.40 0.77
CA LEU A 96 -4.71 -12.32 -0.20
C LEU A 96 -3.72 -11.29 0.35
N GLY A 97 -3.88 -10.86 1.60
CA GLY A 97 -2.95 -9.91 2.23
C GLY A 97 -1.53 -10.46 2.35
N VAL A 98 -1.39 -11.70 2.83
CA VAL A 98 -0.09 -12.39 2.91
C VAL A 98 0.56 -12.51 1.52
N SER A 99 -0.21 -12.94 0.52
CA SER A 99 0.29 -13.11 -0.85
C SER A 99 0.71 -11.78 -1.48
N SER A 100 -0.04 -10.71 -1.21
CA SER A 100 0.24 -9.38 -1.75
C SER A 100 1.56 -8.82 -1.22
N VAL A 101 1.80 -8.91 0.10
CA VAL A 101 3.08 -8.45 0.69
C VAL A 101 4.25 -9.32 0.25
N ARG A 102 4.05 -10.64 0.11
CA ARG A 102 5.10 -11.52 -0.44
C ARG A 102 5.43 -11.20 -1.90
N GLN A 103 4.43 -10.87 -2.72
CA GLN A 103 4.64 -10.46 -4.09
C GLN A 103 5.34 -9.11 -4.17
N LEU A 104 5.01 -8.15 -3.30
CA LEU A 104 5.73 -6.88 -3.19
C LEU A 104 7.19 -7.09 -2.80
N HIS A 105 7.44 -7.93 -1.78
CA HIS A 105 8.78 -8.33 -1.38
C HIS A 105 9.52 -8.96 -2.56
N LYS A 106 8.92 -9.85 -3.34
CA LYS A 106 9.60 -10.41 -4.52
C LYS A 106 9.91 -9.35 -5.59
N THR A 107 8.92 -8.51 -5.92
CA THR A 107 9.04 -7.45 -6.93
C THR A 107 10.17 -6.47 -6.60
N LEU A 108 10.35 -6.13 -5.32
CA LEU A 108 11.44 -5.27 -4.86
C LEU A 108 12.82 -5.88 -5.14
N TRP A 109 12.97 -7.21 -5.16
CA TRP A 109 14.26 -7.84 -5.44
C TRP A 109 14.52 -7.95 -6.94
N ASP A 110 13.46 -8.10 -7.74
CA ASP A 110 13.56 -8.31 -9.18
C ASP A 110 13.66 -7.00 -9.98
N HIS A 111 13.18 -5.87 -9.43
CA HIS A 111 13.12 -4.57 -10.14
C HIS A 111 13.98 -3.48 -9.48
N PRO A 112 15.14 -3.13 -10.06
CA PRO A 112 15.90 -1.97 -9.61
C PRO A 112 15.18 -0.66 -9.98
N LYS A 113 15.29 0.38 -9.14
CA LYS A 113 14.76 1.76 -9.32
C LYS A 113 13.24 1.93 -9.14
N LEU A 114 12.68 1.34 -8.10
CA LEU A 114 11.26 1.51 -7.78
C LEU A 114 10.96 2.80 -7.01
N LEU A 115 11.93 3.30 -6.27
CA LEU A 115 11.76 4.48 -5.40
C LEU A 115 12.82 5.52 -5.74
N SER A 116 12.47 6.80 -5.65
CA SER A 116 13.43 7.90 -5.79
C SER A 116 13.70 8.56 -4.44
N VAL A 117 14.96 8.92 -4.22
CA VAL A 117 15.39 9.70 -3.05
C VAL A 117 16.17 10.89 -3.55
N THR A 118 15.82 12.07 -3.10
CA THR A 118 16.51 13.30 -3.47
C THR A 118 17.61 13.62 -2.47
N VAL A 119 18.73 14.10 -2.97
CA VAL A 119 19.88 14.47 -2.15
C VAL A 119 20.07 15.98 -2.20
N ASN A 120 20.47 16.57 -1.07
CA ASN A 120 20.80 17.98 -0.96
C ASN A 120 22.01 18.20 -0.03
N PHE A 121 22.67 19.35 -0.10
CA PHE A 121 23.63 19.74 0.93
C PHE A 121 22.89 20.17 2.20
N CYS A 122 23.45 19.84 3.37
CA CYS A 122 22.94 20.32 4.65
C CYS A 122 23.45 21.75 4.88
N ASP A 123 22.54 22.73 4.86
CA ASP A 123 22.84 24.09 5.33
C ASP A 123 22.59 24.17 6.84
N ASP A 124 23.53 24.74 7.58
CA ASP A 124 23.40 25.02 9.03
C ASP A 124 22.23 25.97 9.36
N SER A 125 21.62 26.60 8.35
CA SER A 125 20.52 27.55 8.46
C SER A 125 19.12 26.94 8.27
N LEU A 126 19.02 25.70 7.81
CA LEU A 126 17.73 25.03 7.58
C LEU A 126 17.42 24.08 8.76
N PRO A 127 16.26 24.22 9.43
CA PRO A 127 15.84 23.35 10.52
C PRO A 127 15.28 22.05 9.94
N LEU A 128 16.10 21.32 9.18
CA LEU A 128 15.81 19.95 8.78
C LEU A 128 16.45 19.07 9.83
N GLY A 129 15.63 18.48 10.69
CA GLY A 129 16.02 17.70 11.86
C GLY A 129 17.05 16.62 11.53
N CYS A 130 18.32 16.99 11.67
CA CYS A 130 19.44 16.06 11.69
C CYS A 130 19.49 15.50 13.11
N ASN A 131 19.04 14.26 13.28
CA ASN A 131 19.20 13.55 14.54
C ASN A 131 20.69 13.32 14.83
N ASP A 132 20.99 13.27 16.14
CA ASP A 132 22.28 13.33 16.86
C ASP A 132 23.48 12.44 16.44
N ASP A 133 23.46 11.73 15.31
CA ASP A 133 24.59 10.89 14.89
C ASP A 133 25.38 11.55 13.74
N ALA A 134 26.36 12.37 14.14
CA ALA A 134 27.33 13.10 13.31
C ALA A 134 26.76 14.18 12.35
N PRO A 135 27.47 15.31 12.16
CA PRO A 135 27.07 16.34 11.19
C PRO A 135 27.26 15.78 9.78
N SER A 136 26.22 15.11 9.27
CA SER A 136 26.17 14.65 7.90
C SER A 136 26.17 15.87 6.99
N THR A 137 27.11 15.90 6.04
CA THR A 137 27.25 17.02 5.09
C THR A 137 26.08 17.08 4.10
N ILE A 138 25.33 15.99 4.01
CA ILE A 138 24.35 15.73 2.97
C ILE A 138 23.05 15.32 3.62
N ALA A 139 21.97 15.97 3.21
CA ALA A 139 20.61 15.58 3.57
C ALA A 139 20.02 14.69 2.47
N MET A 140 19.46 13.56 2.85
CA MET A 140 18.62 12.72 1.98
C MET A 140 17.15 12.87 2.34
N MET A 141 16.33 13.09 1.32
CA MET A 141 14.88 13.29 1.43
C MET A 141 14.15 12.27 0.54
N PRO A 142 13.28 11.41 1.10
CA PRO A 142 12.86 11.38 2.51
C PRO A 142 13.97 10.89 3.46
N THR A 143 13.94 11.37 4.71
CA THR A 143 14.82 10.85 5.76
C THR A 143 14.43 9.42 6.13
N ARG A 144 15.31 8.69 6.81
CA ARG A 144 15.00 7.32 7.27
C ARG A 144 13.77 7.27 8.19
N ALA A 145 13.58 8.28 9.05
CA ALA A 145 12.44 8.36 9.94
C ALA A 145 11.13 8.62 9.19
N GLU A 146 11.15 9.58 8.25
CA GLU A 146 10.02 9.85 7.35
C GLU A 146 9.66 8.61 6.53
N PHE A 147 10.66 7.93 5.98
CA PHE A 147 10.47 6.70 5.23
C PHE A 147 9.81 5.60 6.08
N SER A 148 10.25 5.42 7.35
CA SER A 148 9.63 4.46 8.27
C SER A 148 8.18 4.78 8.53
N SER A 149 7.86 6.05 8.81
CA SER A 149 6.49 6.51 9.03
C SER A 149 5.60 6.23 7.81
N VAL A 150 6.06 6.60 6.61
CA VAL A 150 5.31 6.38 5.36
C VAL A 150 5.13 4.90 5.07
N PHE A 151 6.12 4.05 5.37
CA PHE A 151 6.02 2.62 5.17
C PHE A 151 5.01 1.97 6.12
N GLU A 152 5.02 2.35 7.40
CA GLU A 152 4.03 1.90 8.38
C GLU A 152 2.62 2.34 8.01
N GLU A 153 2.46 3.58 7.55
CA GLU A 153 1.19 4.09 7.05
C GLU A 153 0.70 3.30 5.83
N LEU A 154 1.57 3.05 4.85
CA LEU A 154 1.24 2.27 3.66
C LEU A 154 0.79 0.85 4.01
N LEU A 155 1.47 0.20 4.96
CA LEU A 155 1.08 -1.12 5.43
C LEU A 155 -0.28 -1.09 6.12
N SER A 156 -0.52 -0.11 6.99
CA SER A 156 -1.81 0.08 7.66
C SER A 156 -2.95 0.30 6.65
N GLN A 157 -2.74 1.17 5.67
CA GLN A 157 -3.70 1.43 4.59
C GLN A 157 -3.94 0.18 3.73
N THR A 158 -2.90 -0.61 3.46
CA THR A 158 -3.05 -1.86 2.70
C THR A 158 -3.89 -2.88 3.46
N VAL A 159 -3.64 -3.04 4.77
CA VAL A 159 -4.44 -3.91 5.64
C VAL A 159 -5.89 -3.45 5.69
N ALA A 160 -6.13 -2.14 5.82
CA ALA A 160 -7.47 -1.54 5.80
C ALA A 160 -8.18 -1.75 4.45
N ALA A 161 -7.48 -1.62 3.34
CA ALA A 161 -8.04 -1.84 2.00
C ALA A 161 -8.44 -3.31 1.77
N ILE A 162 -7.75 -4.25 2.41
CA ILE A 162 -8.09 -5.68 2.35
C ILE A 162 -9.23 -6.03 3.31
N SER A 163 -9.32 -5.38 4.46
CA SER A 163 -10.36 -5.64 5.47
C SER A 163 -11.71 -5.03 5.11
N HIS A 164 -11.73 -3.83 4.51
CA HIS A 164 -12.97 -3.09 4.23
C HIS A 164 -14.00 -3.89 3.41
N PRO A 165 -13.64 -4.57 2.29
CA PRO A 165 -14.61 -5.36 1.53
C PRO A 165 -15.19 -6.53 2.33
N TYR A 166 -14.44 -7.07 3.30
CA TYR A 166 -14.93 -8.12 4.17
C TYR A 166 -15.96 -7.60 5.17
N ASP A 167 -15.74 -6.42 5.75
CA ASP A 167 -16.71 -5.82 6.66
C ASP A 167 -18.01 -5.47 5.93
N ASP A 168 -17.93 -4.93 4.71
CA ASP A 168 -19.12 -4.70 3.87
C ASP A 168 -19.87 -6.00 3.57
N PHE A 169 -19.15 -7.04 3.13
CA PHE A 169 -19.72 -8.38 2.89
C PHE A 169 -20.44 -8.92 4.13
N LYS A 170 -19.81 -8.80 5.29
CA LYS A 170 -20.32 -9.29 6.56
C LYS A 170 -21.54 -8.50 7.03
N HIS A 171 -21.50 -7.17 6.94
CA HIS A 171 -22.64 -6.31 7.28
C HIS A 171 -23.83 -6.58 6.37
N TYR A 172 -23.60 -6.70 5.07
CA TYR A 172 -24.62 -7.03 4.08
C TYR A 172 -25.22 -8.42 4.30
N THR A 173 -24.39 -9.44 4.48
CA THR A 173 -24.83 -10.83 4.68
C THR A 173 -25.66 -10.94 5.95
N ARG A 174 -25.24 -10.31 7.04
CA ARG A 174 -26.01 -10.28 8.29
C ARG A 174 -27.29 -9.47 8.18
N HIS A 175 -27.28 -8.35 7.46
CA HIS A 175 -28.49 -7.58 7.20
C HIS A 175 -29.53 -8.39 6.43
N LYS A 176 -29.12 -9.04 5.33
CA LYS A 176 -30.02 -9.85 4.50
C LYS A 176 -30.47 -11.16 5.16
N MET A 177 -29.61 -11.77 5.96
CA MET A 177 -29.88 -13.07 6.61
C MET A 177 -30.33 -12.95 8.06
N ARG A 178 -30.57 -11.73 8.55
CA ARG A 178 -30.93 -11.44 9.96
C ARG A 178 -32.02 -12.37 10.50
N LYS A 179 -33.11 -12.55 9.74
CA LYS A 179 -34.25 -13.40 10.12
C LYS A 179 -33.89 -14.87 10.34
N PHE A 180 -32.83 -15.37 9.69
CA PHE A 180 -32.34 -16.74 9.85
C PHE A 180 -31.30 -16.86 10.97
N LEU A 181 -30.51 -15.80 11.18
CA LEU A 181 -29.50 -15.74 12.23
C LEU A 181 -30.12 -15.52 13.63
N GLU A 182 -31.16 -14.69 13.74
CA GLU A 182 -31.89 -14.44 15.00
C GLU A 182 -32.54 -15.71 15.58
N VAL A 183 -33.06 -16.59 14.71
CA VAL A 183 -33.64 -17.89 15.10
C VAL A 183 -32.61 -18.83 15.74
N SER A 184 -31.33 -18.57 15.51
CA SER A 184 -30.23 -19.40 16.01
C SER A 184 -29.70 -18.96 17.39
N GLY A 185 -30.16 -17.81 17.90
CA GLY A 185 -29.62 -17.20 19.13
C GLY A 185 -28.22 -16.59 18.97
N ASP A 186 -27.68 -16.55 17.74
CA ASP A 186 -26.33 -16.09 17.46
C ASP A 186 -26.31 -14.62 17.04
N SER A 187 -26.17 -13.73 18.01
CA SER A 187 -25.83 -12.32 17.81
C SER A 187 -24.31 -12.06 17.80
N ALA A 188 -23.50 -13.03 18.27
CA ALA A 188 -22.05 -12.91 18.39
C ALA A 188 -21.34 -13.36 17.09
N GLY A 189 -21.37 -12.51 16.08
CA GLY A 189 -20.57 -12.74 14.89
C GLY A 189 -19.08 -12.37 15.08
N VAL A 190 -18.22 -12.81 14.15
CA VAL A 190 -16.79 -12.42 14.06
C VAL A 190 -16.65 -10.89 14.22
N ALA A 191 -15.65 -10.41 14.99
CA ALA A 191 -15.45 -8.99 15.27
C ALA A 191 -15.21 -8.15 13.99
N SER A 192 -15.53 -6.85 14.03
CA SER A 192 -15.41 -5.89 12.90
C SER A 192 -13.98 -5.57 12.45
N ASN A 193 -12.97 -6.22 13.05
CA ASN A 193 -11.57 -5.99 12.73
C ASN A 193 -10.80 -7.33 12.75
N ALA A 194 -11.50 -8.45 12.54
CA ALA A 194 -10.88 -9.75 12.66
C ALA A 194 -9.80 -9.97 11.60
N VAL A 195 -10.06 -9.53 10.35
CA VAL A 195 -9.11 -9.68 9.23
C VAL A 195 -7.86 -8.85 9.51
N GLU A 196 -8.03 -7.59 9.93
CA GLU A 196 -6.93 -6.69 10.27
C GLU A 196 -6.08 -7.26 11.39
N ARG A 197 -6.71 -7.65 12.50
CA ARG A 197 -5.99 -8.23 13.65
C ARG A 197 -5.24 -9.48 13.25
N THR A 198 -5.88 -10.39 12.51
CA THR A 198 -5.20 -11.62 12.10
C THR A 198 -4.09 -11.38 11.09
N LEU A 199 -4.21 -10.43 10.18
CA LEU A 199 -3.10 -10.03 9.31
C LEU A 199 -1.94 -9.44 10.11
N VAL A 200 -2.21 -8.55 11.05
CA VAL A 200 -1.18 -7.92 11.91
C VAL A 200 -0.43 -8.95 12.75
N TYR A 201 -1.11 -10.00 13.23
CA TYR A 201 -0.49 -11.08 14.02
C TYR A 201 -0.02 -12.28 13.17
N ASP A 202 -0.29 -12.32 11.86
CA ASP A 202 0.18 -13.41 11.00
C ASP A 202 1.69 -13.32 10.82
N GLN A 203 2.40 -14.37 11.24
CA GLN A 203 3.86 -14.42 11.21
C GLN A 203 4.43 -14.28 9.79
N ARG A 204 3.72 -14.77 8.77
CA ARG A 204 4.16 -14.70 7.37
C ARG A 204 4.02 -13.28 6.85
N PHE A 205 2.94 -12.60 7.21
CA PHE A 205 2.74 -11.19 6.89
C PHE A 205 3.82 -10.33 7.57
N ALA A 206 4.00 -10.49 8.88
CA ALA A 206 4.99 -9.75 9.67
C ALA A 206 6.43 -9.99 9.19
N ALA A 207 6.82 -11.25 8.91
CA ALA A 207 8.15 -11.56 8.42
C ALA A 207 8.41 -10.96 7.02
N ALA A 208 7.40 -10.96 6.14
CA ALA A 208 7.53 -10.37 4.81
C ALA A 208 7.61 -8.84 4.86
N SER A 209 6.79 -8.19 5.67
CA SER A 209 6.82 -6.72 5.84
C SER A 209 8.12 -6.26 6.48
N GLU A 210 8.61 -6.95 7.50
CA GLU A 210 9.92 -6.67 8.12
C GLU A 210 11.07 -6.89 7.13
N GLY A 211 11.00 -7.94 6.30
CA GLY A 211 11.96 -8.19 5.23
C GLY A 211 12.05 -7.04 4.24
N ILE A 212 10.90 -6.51 3.81
CA ILE A 212 10.82 -5.32 2.94
C ILE A 212 11.47 -4.12 3.62
N PHE A 213 11.06 -3.83 4.86
CA PHE A 213 11.56 -2.67 5.61
C PHE A 213 13.06 -2.72 5.82
N ARG A 214 13.59 -3.88 6.20
CA ARG A 214 15.02 -4.10 6.42
C ARG A 214 15.81 -3.88 5.14
N LYS A 215 15.37 -4.45 4.02
CA LYS A 215 16.02 -4.26 2.71
C LYS A 215 16.04 -2.79 2.30
N LEU A 216 14.90 -2.10 2.43
CA LEU A 216 14.79 -0.68 2.09
C LEU A 216 15.65 0.20 2.99
N SER A 217 15.69 -0.08 4.30
CA SER A 217 16.56 0.61 5.25
C SER A 217 18.04 0.43 4.92
N THR A 218 18.46 -0.79 4.56
CA THR A 218 19.84 -1.06 4.13
C THR A 218 20.18 -0.34 2.83
N ASP A 219 19.28 -0.37 1.84
CA ASP A 219 19.50 0.33 0.57
C ASP A 219 19.55 1.85 0.77
N LEU A 220 18.76 2.40 1.70
CA LEU A 220 18.79 3.83 2.05
C LEU A 220 20.11 4.22 2.74
N ALA A 221 20.61 3.39 3.67
CA ALA A 221 21.91 3.60 4.30
C ALA A 221 23.06 3.54 3.27
N ASN A 222 23.04 2.55 2.37
CA ASN A 222 24.02 2.42 1.29
C ASN A 222 23.95 3.60 0.32
N ALA A 223 22.75 4.10 0.02
CA ALA A 223 22.54 5.27 -0.82
C ALA A 223 23.08 6.55 -0.16
N HIS A 224 22.92 6.69 1.16
CA HIS A 224 23.50 7.79 1.94
C HIS A 224 25.02 7.77 1.90
N GLU A 225 25.62 6.62 2.21
CA GLU A 225 27.07 6.47 2.18
C GLU A 225 27.65 6.74 0.78
N LEU A 226 26.98 6.28 -0.27
CA LEU A 226 27.37 6.56 -1.65
C LEU A 226 27.24 8.04 -2.00
N ALA A 227 26.15 8.68 -1.57
CA ALA A 227 25.93 10.11 -1.77
C ALA A 227 27.02 10.93 -1.06
N GLU A 228 27.34 10.63 0.20
CA GLU A 228 28.41 11.27 0.95
C GLU A 228 29.76 11.13 0.24
N ARG A 229 30.17 9.92 -0.11
CA ARG A 229 31.46 9.70 -0.76
C ARG A 229 31.61 10.48 -2.07
N GLN A 230 30.55 10.61 -2.86
CA GLN A 230 30.62 11.25 -4.17
C GLN A 230 30.40 12.76 -4.14
N LEU A 231 29.49 13.25 -3.28
CA LEU A 231 29.08 14.65 -3.28
C LEU A 231 29.91 15.51 -2.32
N VAL A 232 30.67 14.92 -1.39
CA VAL A 232 31.62 15.65 -0.53
C VAL A 232 32.61 16.48 -1.35
N GLU A 233 33.06 15.97 -2.50
CA GLU A 233 33.97 16.69 -3.41
C GLU A 233 33.37 18.00 -3.95
N TYR A 234 32.04 18.01 -4.08
CA TYR A 234 31.27 19.13 -4.60
C TYR A 234 30.88 20.13 -3.51
N ARG A 235 30.98 19.76 -2.23
CA ARG A 235 30.71 20.66 -1.10
C ARG A 235 31.59 21.90 -1.17
N ARG A 236 32.87 21.74 -1.50
CA ARG A 236 33.81 22.87 -1.67
C ARG A 236 33.34 23.86 -2.74
N ILE A 237 32.74 23.37 -3.82
CA ILE A 237 32.21 24.21 -4.89
C ILE A 237 30.97 24.97 -4.39
N TYR A 238 30.10 24.28 -3.65
CA TYR A 238 28.92 24.88 -3.03
C TYR A 238 29.28 25.99 -2.04
N GLU A 239 30.21 25.73 -1.11
CA GLU A 239 30.68 26.72 -0.13
C GLU A 239 31.37 27.92 -0.80
N TYR A 240 32.15 27.66 -1.86
CA TYR A 240 32.74 28.73 -2.65
C TYR A 240 31.69 29.61 -3.32
N GLY A 241 30.61 29.02 -3.84
CA GLY A 241 29.48 29.77 -4.41
C GLY A 241 28.70 30.57 -3.37
N GLN A 242 28.51 30.04 -2.16
CA GLN A 242 27.83 30.75 -1.07
C GLN A 242 28.62 31.96 -0.56
N GLY A 243 29.96 31.86 -0.55
CA GLY A 243 30.85 32.94 -0.14
C GLY A 243 31.26 33.89 -1.26
N TRP A 244 30.75 33.69 -2.48
CA TRP A 244 31.13 34.53 -3.62
C TRP A 244 30.41 35.87 -3.58
N ASP A 245 31.21 36.93 -3.64
CA ASP A 245 30.74 38.31 -3.71
C ASP A 245 31.35 38.98 -4.95
N GLU A 246 30.49 39.35 -5.89
CA GLU A 246 30.88 40.00 -7.15
C GLU A 246 31.59 41.32 -6.89
N GLU A 247 31.16 42.10 -5.88
CA GLU A 247 31.74 43.41 -5.59
C GLU A 247 33.16 43.29 -5.03
N GLN A 248 33.39 42.31 -4.15
CA GLN A 248 34.72 42.01 -3.62
C GLN A 248 35.65 41.47 -4.70
N PHE A 249 35.15 40.61 -5.58
CA PHE A 249 35.93 40.09 -6.69
C PHE A 249 36.33 41.22 -7.67
N VAL A 250 35.39 42.09 -8.04
CA VAL A 250 35.66 43.25 -8.90
C VAL A 250 36.62 44.24 -8.23
N ALA A 251 36.51 44.46 -6.92
CA ALA A 251 37.44 45.31 -6.17
C ALA A 251 38.86 44.73 -6.14
N LYS A 252 38.99 43.41 -5.95
CA LYS A 252 40.26 42.67 -6.01
C LYS A 252 40.85 42.67 -7.43
N MET A 253 40.01 42.55 -8.47
CA MET A 253 40.45 42.67 -9.86
C MET A 253 40.97 44.08 -10.17
N LYS A 254 40.25 45.12 -9.73
CA LYS A 254 40.67 46.51 -9.89
C LYS A 254 42.02 46.78 -9.20
N SER A 255 42.27 46.24 -8.01
CA SER A 255 43.55 46.38 -7.33
C SER A 255 44.69 45.60 -7.98
N ILE A 256 44.40 44.45 -8.61
CA ILE A 256 45.37 43.68 -9.41
C ILE A 256 45.73 44.40 -10.72
N THR A 257 44.76 45.06 -11.37
CA THR A 257 45.00 45.85 -12.59
C THR A 257 45.54 47.26 -12.35
N ALA A 258 45.53 47.73 -11.10
CA ALA A 258 46.13 49.02 -10.75
C ALA A 258 47.67 48.88 -10.82
N GLN A 259 48.30 49.68 -11.68
CA GLN A 259 49.76 49.71 -11.78
C GLN A 259 50.36 50.23 -10.47
N ASP A 260 51.16 49.40 -9.82
CA ASP A 260 52.05 49.85 -8.74
C ASP A 260 53.12 50.78 -9.35
N PRO A 261 53.41 51.96 -8.76
CA PRO A 261 54.34 52.93 -9.32
C PRO A 261 55.79 52.43 -9.46
N GLU A 262 56.13 51.26 -8.92
CA GLU A 262 57.45 50.62 -9.02
C GLU A 262 57.54 49.48 -10.06
N GLY A 263 56.51 49.24 -10.88
CA GLY A 263 56.61 48.30 -12.01
C GLY A 263 56.73 46.81 -11.63
N LYS A 264 56.46 46.44 -10.38
CA LYS A 264 56.31 45.04 -9.98
C LYS A 264 54.91 44.55 -10.37
N SER A 265 54.86 43.48 -11.14
CA SER A 265 53.62 42.84 -11.56
C SER A 265 52.82 42.40 -10.32
N VAL A 266 51.70 43.06 -10.07
CA VAL A 266 50.75 42.64 -9.02
C VAL A 266 50.13 41.32 -9.47
N ASP A 267 50.58 40.25 -8.81
CA ASP A 267 50.08 38.88 -8.71
C ASP A 267 49.15 38.32 -9.82
N ALA A 268 49.52 38.48 -11.10
CA ALA A 268 48.84 37.82 -12.23
C ALA A 268 48.75 36.29 -12.05
N ALA A 269 49.69 35.71 -11.31
CA ALA A 269 49.67 34.32 -10.89
C ALA A 269 48.52 33.98 -9.92
N ALA A 270 48.06 34.92 -9.09
CA ALA A 270 46.88 34.73 -8.24
C ALA A 270 45.59 34.66 -9.08
N LEU A 271 45.42 35.55 -10.06
CA LEU A 271 44.29 35.51 -10.98
C LEU A 271 44.29 34.23 -11.82
N GLN A 272 45.45 33.83 -12.35
CA GLN A 272 45.58 32.59 -13.12
C GLN A 272 45.23 31.35 -12.29
N ARG A 273 45.59 31.33 -11.00
CA ARG A 273 45.19 30.26 -10.07
C ARG A 273 43.68 30.24 -9.83
N GLU A 274 43.05 31.41 -9.71
CA GLU A 274 41.61 31.54 -9.50
C GLU A 274 40.81 31.09 -10.73
N MET A 275 41.22 31.50 -11.94
CA MET A 275 40.64 31.02 -13.21
C MET A 275 40.81 29.51 -13.40
N ALA A 276 41.99 28.97 -13.07
CA ALA A 276 42.24 27.53 -13.14
C ALA A 276 41.29 26.75 -12.20
N LEU A 277 41.08 27.26 -10.99
CA LEU A 277 40.16 26.67 -10.01
C LEU A 277 38.70 26.70 -10.48
N MET A 278 38.23 27.81 -11.08
CA MET A 278 36.88 27.87 -11.66
C MET A 278 36.71 26.90 -12.84
N SER A 279 37.74 26.75 -13.67
CA SER A 279 37.70 25.78 -14.78
C SER A 279 37.63 24.32 -14.28
N GLU A 280 38.34 24.02 -13.18
CA GLU A 280 38.27 22.71 -12.51
C GLU A 280 36.86 22.45 -11.95
N PHE A 281 36.24 23.47 -11.34
CA PHE A 281 34.89 23.36 -10.80
C PHE A 281 33.85 23.13 -11.89
N ALA A 282 33.91 23.90 -12.98
CA ALA A 282 33.02 23.72 -14.13
C ALA A 282 33.11 22.28 -14.69
N TYR A 283 34.34 21.76 -14.87
CA TYR A 283 34.56 20.40 -15.34
C TYR A 283 33.99 19.34 -14.38
N LYS A 284 34.15 19.51 -13.07
CA LYS A 284 33.59 18.59 -12.06
C LYS A 284 32.07 18.58 -12.08
N VAL A 285 31.43 19.76 -12.12
CA VAL A 285 29.96 19.91 -12.13
C VAL A 285 29.35 19.31 -13.40
N GLU A 286 30.00 19.46 -14.55
CA GLU A 286 29.55 18.84 -15.79
C GLU A 286 29.52 17.31 -15.68
N ARG A 287 30.57 16.72 -15.10
CA ARG A 287 30.72 15.28 -14.88
C ARG A 287 29.80 14.71 -13.79
N LEU A 288 29.16 15.55 -12.97
CA LEU A 288 28.22 15.10 -11.96
C LEU A 288 27.02 14.43 -12.62
N LYS A 289 26.87 13.12 -12.36
CA LYS A 289 25.71 12.34 -12.81
C LYS A 289 24.49 12.73 -11.95
N PRO A 290 23.40 13.21 -12.56
CA PRO A 290 22.25 13.72 -11.81
C PRO A 290 21.41 12.61 -11.17
N VAL A 291 21.53 11.37 -11.64
CA VAL A 291 20.77 10.23 -11.12
C VAL A 291 21.68 9.01 -11.05
N GLN A 292 21.67 8.31 -9.92
CA GLN A 292 22.40 7.07 -9.70
C GLN A 292 21.50 6.04 -9.05
N SER A 293 21.68 4.76 -9.38
CA SER A 293 20.88 3.69 -8.80
C SER A 293 21.65 2.96 -7.71
N VAL A 294 21.02 2.79 -6.55
CA VAL A 294 21.54 2.01 -5.42
C VAL A 294 20.45 1.03 -4.99
N GLY A 295 20.63 -0.25 -5.32
CA GLY A 295 19.62 -1.27 -5.07
C GLY A 295 18.28 -0.92 -5.72
N VAL A 296 17.23 -0.84 -4.91
CA VAL A 296 15.88 -0.45 -5.37
C VAL A 296 15.66 1.06 -5.46
N LEU A 297 16.62 1.85 -4.99
CA LEU A 297 16.54 3.31 -4.92
C LEU A 297 17.22 3.98 -6.13
N SER A 298 16.64 5.07 -6.57
CA SER A 298 17.19 6.03 -7.52
C SER A 298 17.56 7.30 -6.76
N VAL A 299 18.85 7.53 -6.58
CA VAL A 299 19.42 8.68 -5.89
C VAL A 299 19.50 9.85 -6.87
N GLU A 300 18.73 10.90 -6.61
CA GLU A 300 18.61 12.08 -7.46
C GLU A 300 19.40 13.27 -6.88
N ALA A 301 20.50 13.61 -7.54
CA ALA A 301 21.36 14.76 -7.24
C ALA A 301 21.05 15.97 -8.14
N ARG A 302 19.86 16.03 -8.76
CA ARG A 302 19.47 17.12 -9.68
C ARG A 302 19.47 18.48 -8.97
N LYS A 303 18.94 18.54 -7.75
CA LYS A 303 18.92 19.76 -6.93
C LYS A 303 20.34 20.22 -6.59
N VAL A 304 21.20 19.29 -6.17
CA VAL A 304 22.63 19.58 -5.94
C VAL A 304 23.28 20.13 -7.20
N LYS A 305 23.06 19.52 -8.37
CA LYS A 305 23.60 20.03 -9.64
C LYS A 305 23.10 21.44 -9.98
N GLN A 306 21.85 21.76 -9.65
CA GLN A 306 21.29 23.11 -9.81
C GLN A 306 21.90 24.11 -8.83
N LEU A 307 22.19 23.72 -7.59
CA LEU A 307 22.85 24.58 -6.61
C LEU A 307 24.33 24.86 -6.96
N LEU A 308 24.95 23.99 -7.74
CA LEU A 308 26.34 24.10 -8.19
C LEU A 308 26.49 24.88 -9.51
N THR A 309 25.43 25.54 -10.00
CA THR A 309 25.49 26.31 -11.25
C THR A 309 26.56 27.40 -11.19
N PRO A 310 27.20 27.71 -12.34
CA PRO A 310 28.32 28.62 -12.38
C PRO A 310 27.92 30.00 -11.85
N ILE A 311 28.77 30.50 -10.97
CA ILE A 311 28.78 31.87 -10.49
C ILE A 311 29.04 32.77 -11.73
N PRO A 312 28.23 33.84 -11.95
CA PRO A 312 28.29 34.68 -13.14
C PRO A 312 29.61 35.44 -13.33
#